data_AF-J9H426-F1
#
_entry.id   AF-J9H426-F1
#
_cell.length_a   1.000
_cell.length_b   1.000
_cell.length_c   1.000
_cell.angle_alpha   90.00
_cell.angle_beta   90.00
_cell.angle_gamma   90.00
#
_symmetry.space_group_name_H-M   'P 1'
#
loop_
_entity.id
_entity.type
_entity.pdbx_description
1 polymer ?
#
loop_
_entity_poly.entity_id
_entity_poly.type
_entity_poly.pdbx_seq_one_letter_code
_entity_poly.pdbx_strand_id
1 'polypeptide(L)' 'MANANNANPLSVFIPCHRVIGSNRDLVGYGGGLAIKEQLLRLETGMKSLWYE' A
#
# COMPACT_ATOMS: atom_id res chain seq x y z
N MET A 1 -3.29 -5.25 -15.63
CA MET A 1 -2.52 -4.40 -14.68
C MET A 1 -2.85 -4.75 -13.22
N ALA A 2 -4.11 -4.70 -12.76
CA ALA A 2 -4.45 -4.93 -11.35
C ALA A 2 -4.00 -6.30 -10.77
N ASN A 3 -4.07 -7.38 -11.56
CA ASN A 3 -3.64 -8.71 -11.11
C ASN A 3 -2.13 -8.85 -10.92
N ALA A 4 -1.30 -8.12 -11.67
CA ALA A 4 0.17 -8.24 -11.57
C ALA A 4 0.70 -7.68 -10.24
N ASN A 5 0.06 -6.63 -9.71
CA ASN A 5 0.39 -6.05 -8.41
C ASN A 5 -0.09 -6.90 -7.23
N ASN A 6 -1.19 -7.65 -7.43
CA ASN A 6 -1.76 -8.54 -6.42
C ASN A 6 -0.92 -9.83 -6.27
N ALA A 7 -0.36 -10.33 -7.38
CA ALA A 7 0.50 -11.52 -7.40
C ALA A 7 1.97 -11.25 -7.00
N ASN A 8 2.30 -10.09 -6.42
CA ASN A 8 3.66 -9.74 -6.06
C ASN A 8 4.07 -10.36 -4.70
N PRO A 9 4.94 -11.38 -4.67
CA PRO A 9 5.37 -12.04 -3.43
C PRO A 9 6.29 -11.17 -2.56
N LEU A 10 6.80 -10.04 -3.11
CA LEU A 10 7.67 -9.09 -2.42
C LEU A 10 6.97 -7.72 -2.32
N SER A 11 5.78 -7.71 -1.71
CA SER A 11 4.80 -6.61 -1.72
C SER A 11 5.25 -5.32 -1.03
N VAL A 12 6.35 -5.39 -0.29
CA VAL A 12 6.99 -4.24 0.41
C VAL A 12 8.19 -3.72 -0.38
N PHE A 13 9.00 -4.61 -0.97
CA PHE A 13 10.23 -4.25 -1.68
C PHE A 13 9.93 -3.71 -3.09
N ILE A 14 8.99 -4.35 -3.79
CA ILE A 14 8.41 -3.80 -5.01
C ILE A 14 7.18 -2.98 -4.56
N PRO A 15 7.19 -1.65 -4.72
CA PRO A 15 6.25 -0.75 -4.06
C PRO A 15 4.87 -0.72 -4.74
N CYS A 16 4.23 -1.88 -4.88
CA CYS A 16 2.91 -1.99 -5.50
C CYS A 16 1.81 -1.30 -4.67
N HIS A 17 2.06 -1.03 -3.38
CA HIS A 17 1.20 -0.19 -2.55
C HIS A 17 1.18 1.29 -2.97
N ARG A 18 2.14 1.76 -3.78
CA ARG A 18 2.14 3.13 -4.34
C ARG A 18 1.28 3.30 -5.58
N VAL A 19 0.78 2.21 -6.18
CA VAL A 19 -0.07 2.28 -7.38
C VAL A 19 -1.50 2.63 -6.97
N ILE A 20 -2.02 3.75 -7.49
CA ILE A 20 -3.37 4.28 -7.17
C ILE A 20 -4.28 4.12 -8.40
N GLY A 21 -5.58 3.95 -8.18
CA GLY A 21 -6.56 3.91 -9.26
C GLY A 21 -6.63 5.25 -10.02
N SER A 22 -7.06 5.23 -11.27
CA SER A 22 -7.24 6.44 -12.09
C SER A 22 -8.18 7.47 -11.47
N ASN A 23 -9.08 7.02 -10.59
CA ASN A 23 -10.03 7.87 -9.85
C ASN A 23 -9.45 8.41 -8.53
N ARG A 24 -8.15 8.23 -8.27
CA ARG A 24 -7.45 8.54 -7.01
C ARG A 24 -7.83 7.64 -5.83
N ASP A 25 -8.59 6.58 -6.06
CA ASP A 25 -8.95 5.61 -5.03
C ASP A 25 -7.84 4.59 -4.77
N LEU A 26 -7.72 4.18 -3.50
CA LEU A 26 -6.89 3.05 -3.10
C LEU A 26 -7.56 1.75 -3.55
N VAL A 27 -7.05 1.19 -4.64
CA VAL A 27 -7.57 -0.06 -5.22
C VAL A 27 -6.44 -1.07 -5.39
N GLY A 28 -6.78 -2.37 -5.36
CA GLY A 28 -5.87 -3.46 -5.73
C GLY A 28 -4.61 -3.58 -4.87
N TYR A 29 -4.60 -4.51 -3.91
CA TYR A 29 -3.41 -4.90 -3.16
C TYR A 29 -3.57 -6.32 -2.61
N GLY A 30 -2.57 -7.17 -2.82
CA GLY A 30 -2.64 -8.58 -2.42
C GLY A 30 -2.69 -8.80 -0.91
N GLY A 31 -2.09 -7.90 -0.12
CA GLY A 31 -2.17 -7.91 1.34
C GLY A 31 -3.42 -7.21 1.90
N GLY A 32 -4.37 -6.77 1.07
CA GLY A 32 -5.53 -6.00 1.49
C GLY A 32 -5.29 -4.48 1.66
N LEU A 33 -6.35 -3.69 1.50
CA LEU A 33 -6.23 -2.22 1.45
C LEU A 33 -5.74 -1.59 2.76
N ALA A 34 -6.00 -2.21 3.91
CA ALA A 34 -5.52 -1.71 5.21
C ALA A 34 -3.99 -1.70 5.29
N ILE A 35 -3.33 -2.77 4.81
CA ILE A 35 -1.86 -2.85 4.78
C ILE A 35 -1.30 -1.83 3.78
N LYS A 36 -1.95 -1.68 2.61
CA LYS A 36 -1.59 -0.65 1.62
C LYS A 36 -1.59 0.75 2.24
N GLU A 37 -2.62 1.08 3.01
CA GLU A 37 -2.74 2.37 3.68
C GLU A 37 -1.68 2.55 4.77
N GLN A 38 -1.42 1.52 5.58
CA GLN A 38 -0.37 1.56 6.61
C GLN A 38 1.03 1.77 6.00
N LEU A 39 1.36 1.07 4.92
CA LEU A 39 2.65 1.25 4.23
C LEU A 39 2.80 2.67 3.68
N LEU A 40 1.74 3.22 3.09
CA LEU A 40 1.75 4.62 2.64
C LEU A 40 1.94 5.59 3.81
N ARG A 41 1.30 5.36 4.96
CA ARG A 41 1.48 6.18 6.19
C ARG A 41 2.91 6.11 6.74
N LEU A 42 3.55 4.94 6.68
CA LEU A 42 4.94 4.76 7.08
C LEU A 42 5.90 5.50 6.15
N GLU A 43 5.65 5.45 4.84
CA GLU A 43 6.45 6.17 3.83
C GLU A 43 6.31 7.68 3.90
N THR A 44 5.14 8.20 4.28
CA THR A 44 4.92 9.64 4.47
C THR A 44 5.49 10.16 5.79
N GLY A 45 6.12 9.30 6.60
CA GLY A 45 6.75 9.70 7.86
C GLY A 45 5.75 10.09 8.95
N MET A 46 4.47 9.76 8.78
CA MET A 46 3.47 9.98 9.82
C MET A 46 3.71 8.98 10.96
N LYS A 47 4.47 9.40 11.97
CA LYS A 47 4.55 8.67 13.25
C LYS A 47 3.15 8.56 13.83
N SER A 48 2.65 7.33 13.92
CA SER A 48 1.58 6.99 14.84
C SER A 48 2.06 7.39 16.23
N LEU A 49 1.40 8.39 16.82
CA LEU A 49 1.63 8.86 18.19
C LEU A 49 1.22 7.83 19.26
N TRP A 50 0.96 6.57 18.88
CA TRP A 50 0.46 5.50 19.74
C TRP A 50 1.57 4.69 20.44
N TYR A 51 2.66 5.35 20.82
CA TYR A 51 3.66 4.81 21.75
C TYR A 51 4.15 5.93 22.67
N GLU A 52 3.21 6.50 23.44
CA GLU A 52 3.47 7.27 24.67
C GLU A 52 2.63 6.66 25.80
#